data_AF-A0A075HK95-F1
#
_entry.id   AF-A0A075HK95-F1
#
_cell.length_a   1.000
_cell.length_b   1.000
_cell.length_c   1.000
_cell.angle_alpha   90.00
_cell.angle_beta   90.00
_cell.angle_gamma   90.00
#
_symmetry.space_group_name_H-M   'P 1'
#
loop_
_entity.id
_entity.type
_entity.pdbx_description
1 polymer ?
#
loop_
_entity_poly.entity_id
_entity_poly.type
_entity_poly.pdbx_seq_one_letter_code
_entity_poly.pdbx_strand_id
1 'polypeptide(L)' 'MVPKDKAKKVTSRISLVEPQLARELRAAGAYIAAPRTLKFYCVSCAVHYGLVKVRAKVERRLG' A
#
# COMPACT_ATOMS: atom_id res chain seq x y z
N MET A 1 9.19 3.07 -18.11
CA MET A 1 8.91 4.40 -17.51
C MET A 1 7.42 4.71 -17.66
N VAL A 2 6.74 5.22 -16.63
CA VAL A 2 5.28 5.49 -16.65
C VAL A 2 5.03 6.93 -16.19
N PRO A 3 4.19 7.71 -16.90
CA PRO A 3 3.80 9.05 -16.47
C PRO A 3 3.15 9.07 -15.08
N LYS A 4 3.33 10.18 -14.35
CA LYS A 4 2.87 10.33 -12.96
C LYS A 4 1.35 10.25 -12.82
N ASP A 5 0.61 10.77 -13.80
CA ASP A 5 -0.85 10.76 -13.87
C ASP A 5 -1.41 9.34 -14.09
N LYS A 6 -0.71 8.51 -14.86
CA LYS A 6 -1.12 7.14 -15.20
C LYS A 6 -0.69 6.10 -14.16
N ALA A 7 0.32 6.41 -13.35
CA ALA A 7 0.85 5.50 -12.35
C ALA A 7 -0.13 5.30 -11.19
N LYS A 8 -0.37 4.05 -10.80
CA LYS A 8 -1.16 3.76 -9.60
C LYS A 8 -0.28 3.93 -8.37
N LYS A 9 -0.58 4.97 -7.58
CA LYS A 9 0.05 5.22 -6.28
C LYS A 9 -0.60 4.36 -5.20
N VAL A 10 0.20 3.55 -4.52
CA VAL A 10 -0.21 2.74 -3.37
C VAL A 10 0.60 3.19 -2.16
N THR A 11 -0.10 3.47 -1.06
CA THR A 11 0.53 3.83 0.22
C THR A 11 0.44 2.64 1.14
N SER A 12 1.57 2.03 1.47
CA SER A 12 1.65 0.95 2.46
C SER A 12 2.38 1.43 3.71
N ARG A 13 2.06 0.85 4.87
CA ARG A 13 2.87 0.99 6.08
C ARG A 13 3.78 -0.23 6.19
N ILE A 14 5.05 0.00 6.44
CA ILE A 14 5.99 -1.09 6.72
C ILE A 14 6.07 -1.24 8.24
N SER A 15 5.86 -2.46 8.72
CA SER A 15 6.16 -2.84 10.10
C SER A 15 7.54 -3.49 10.11
N LEU A 16 8.47 -2.98 10.91
CA LEU A 16 9.82 -3.53 11.04
C LEU A 16 9.87 -4.83 11.86
N VAL A 17 8.81 -5.07 12.62
CA VAL A 17 8.64 -6.22 13.51
C VAL A 17 7.21 -6.76 13.36
N GLU A 18 7.03 -8.02 13.72
CA GLU A 18 5.72 -8.67 13.66
C GLU A 18 4.74 -8.03 14.66
N PRO A 19 3.42 -7.92 14.36
CA PRO A 19 2.49 -7.14 15.17
C PRO A 19 2.39 -7.56 16.65
N GLN A 20 2.58 -8.85 16.95
CA GLN A 20 2.55 -9.36 18.33
C GLN A 20 3.77 -8.87 19.12
N LEU A 21 4.98 -9.10 18.60
CA LEU A 21 6.21 -8.59 19.20
C LEU A 21 6.21 -7.07 19.29
N ALA A 22 5.68 -6.39 18.27
CA ALA A 22 5.53 -4.94 18.28
C ALA A 22 4.68 -4.44 19.44
N ARG A 23 3.68 -5.22 19.86
CA ARG A 23 2.80 -4.88 20.99
C ARG A 23 3.54 -5.04 22.32
N GLU A 24 4.27 -6.14 22.48
CA GLU A 24 5.09 -6.41 23.68
C GLU A 24 6.20 -5.38 23.85
N LEU A 25 6.95 -5.08 22.78
CA LEU A 25 8.01 -4.08 22.78
C LEU A 25 7.47 -2.67 23.09
N ARG A 26 6.31 -2.29 22.54
CA ARG A 26 5.67 -1.01 22.89
C ARG A 26 5.22 -0.97 24.34
N ALA A 27 4.71 -2.08 24.89
CA ALA A 27 4.33 -2.17 26.30
C ALA A 27 5.55 -2.03 27.23
N ALA A 28 6.71 -2.54 26.79
CA ALA A 28 8.00 -2.35 27.46
C ALA A 28 8.64 -0.96 27.24
N GLY A 29 7.97 -0.06 26.51
CA GLY A 29 8.41 1.33 26.29
C GLY A 29 9.27 1.56 25.04
N ALA A 30 9.48 0.55 24.18
CA ALA A 30 10.23 0.72 22.95
C ALA A 30 9.44 1.51 21.88
N TYR A 31 10.08 2.52 21.30
CA TYR A 31 9.51 3.27 20.18
C TYR A 31 9.78 2.55 18.85
N ILE A 32 8.70 2.14 18.16
CA ILE A 32 8.77 1.48 16.86
C ILE A 32 8.12 2.37 15.80
N ALA A 33 8.96 2.98 14.96
CA ALA A 33 8.51 3.76 13.82
C ALA A 33 7.86 2.86 12.75
N ALA A 34 6.70 3.27 12.24
CA ALA A 34 6.00 2.59 11.15
C ALA A 34 5.90 3.53 9.93
N PRO A 35 6.99 3.69 9.15
CA PRO A 35 7.02 4.64 8.05
C PRO A 35 6.01 4.25 6.95
N ARG A 36 5.45 5.27 6.31
CA ARG A 36 4.58 5.11 5.14
C ARG A 36 5.45 5.09 3.89
N THR A 37 5.40 4.00 3.13
CA THR A 37 6.07 3.89 1.83
C THR A 37 5.08 4.11 0.70
N LEU A 38 5.50 4.92 -0.27
CA LEU A 38 4.76 5.17 -1.50
C LEU A 38 5.34 4.30 -2.61
N LYS A 39 4.50 3.45 -3.21
CA LYS A 39 4.87 2.63 -4.35
C LYS A 39 4.06 3.06 -5.57
N PHE A 40 4.73 3.19 -6.71
CA PHE A 40 4.10 3.55 -7.98
C PHE A 40 4.15 2.35 -8.91
N TYR A 41 2.97 1.88 -9.32
CA TYR A 41 2.84 0.73 -10.21
C TYR A 41 2.33 1.19 -11.58
N CYS A 42 2.81 0.55 -12.64
CA CYS A 42 2.15 0.64 -13.94
C CYS A 42 0.78 -0.08 -13.87
N VAL A 43 -0.13 0.21 -14.81
CA VAL A 43 -1.47 -0.39 -14.84
C VAL A 43 -1.39 -1.93 -14.89
N SER A 44 -0.47 -2.48 -15.70
CA SER A 44 -0.30 -3.94 -15.84
C SER A 44 0.15 -4.60 -14.53
N CYS A 45 1.16 -4.04 -13.84
CA CYS A 45 1.61 -4.56 -12.54
C CYS A 45 0.52 -4.41 -11.47
N ALA A 46 -0.23 -3.31 -11.48
CA ALA A 46 -1.31 -3.10 -10.53
C ALA A 46 -2.44 -4.14 -10.68
N VAL A 47 -2.73 -4.59 -11.91
CA VAL A 47 -3.68 -5.68 -12.17
C VAL A 47 -3.08 -7.04 -11.78
N HIS A 48 -1.83 -7.31 -12.18
CA HIS A 48 -1.16 -8.58 -11.89
C HIS A 48 -1.00 -8.86 -10.39
N TYR A 49 -0.63 -7.83 -9.61
CA TYR A 49 -0.54 -7.94 -8.15
C TYR A 49 -1.89 -7.78 -7.44
N GLY A 50 -3.01 -7.67 -8.17
CA GLY A 50 -4.36 -7.58 -7.61
C GLY A 50 -4.66 -6.27 -6.87
N LEU A 51 -3.82 -5.25 -7.01
CA LEU A 51 -4.02 -3.91 -6.41
C LEU A 51 -5.21 -3.17 -7.05
N VAL A 52 -5.55 -3.50 -8.30
CA VAL A 52 -6.70 -2.96 -9.03
C VAL A 52 -7.46 -4.11 -9.69
N LYS A 53 -8.79 -4.10 -9.58
CA LYS A 53 -9.69 -5.07 -10.20
C LYS A 53 -10.54 -4.43 -11.30
N VAL A 54 -10.97 -5.23 -12.26
CA VAL A 54 -11.92 -4.80 -13.29
C VAL A 54 -13.29 -4.62 -12.65
N ARG A 55 -13.77 -3.37 -12.60
CA ARG A 55 -15.10 -3.00 -12.06
C ARG A 55 -16.16 -2.93 -13.17
N ALA A 56 -17.44 -2.90 -12.81
CA ALA A 56 -18.53 -2.69 -13.76
C ALA A 56 -18.45 -1.28 -14.40
N LYS A 57 -19.07 -1.09 -15.57
CA LYS A 57 -18.95 0.16 -16.37
C LYS A 57 -19.31 1.42 -15.56
N VAL A 58 -20.38 1.33 -14.76
CA VAL A 58 -20.87 2.44 -13.93
C VAL A 58 -19.89 2.75 -12.79
N GLU A 59 -19.38 1.71 -12.12
CA GLU A 59 -18.46 1.83 -11.00
C GLU A 59 -17.09 2.42 -11.38
N ARG A 60 -16.69 2.35 -12.66
CA ARG A 60 -15.42 2.93 -13.11
C ARG A 60 -15.36 4.45 -12.97
N ARG A 61 -16.52 5.12 -13.04
CA ARG A 61 -16.65 6.58 -12.87
C ARG A 61 -16.89 6.99 -11.41
N LEU A 62 -17.13 6.01 -10.52
CA LEU A 62 -17.12 6.21 -9.08
C LEU A 62 -15.65 6.23 -8.64
N GLY A 63 -15.08 7.42 -8.53
CA GLY A 63 -13.69 7.67 -8.22
C GLY A 63 -13.50 9.05 -7.64
#